data_AF-A0A0P7ZKM4-F1
#
_entry.id   AF-A0A0P7ZKM4-F1
#
_cell.length_a   1.000
_cell.length_b   1.000
_cell.length_c   1.000
_cell.angle_alpha   90.00
_cell.angle_beta   90.00
_cell.angle_gamma   90.00
#
_symmetry.space_group_name_H-M   'P 1'
#
loop_
_entity.id
_entity.type
_entity.pdbx_description
1 polymer ?
#
loop_
_entity_poly.entity_id
_entity_poly.type
_entity_poly.pdbx_seq_one_letter_code
_entity_poly.pdbx_strand_id
1 'polypeptide(L)'
;MIKKASGFSLIEVSIALVLISGFFLVLMQFKSQEHRAQLIDAATSHLQAITAEVQRFEAQQRRFPSAPAELSMTRSTTPWNEPYQLTLREDEVDIEVRYPSAFIAKAIAAQVLNAKAVSDQITLTIGSTFEREALSMALHRVAIPGAPELNRMEADLDMNQHALSNVGRLTTELMQVDSAYIESLSSETLTTESVAVSSVLEANLLTAETADIDVVTTSQFTADFAQIQDLVATDMSIERLQVSEMNAEYAYIDTLETLTLETQALSAELITAQDFFTGSVYLSELQQQFELLRAEWAACLASGGCQ
;
A
#
# COMPACT_ATOMS: atom_id res chain seq x y z
N MET A 1 -68.10 43.51 37.69
CA MET A 1 -67.36 42.67 36.74
C MET A 1 -67.32 41.24 37.27
N ILE A 2 -68.19 40.36 36.75
CA ILE A 2 -68.18 38.94 37.09
C ILE A 2 -67.43 38.25 35.95
N LYS A 3 -66.22 37.73 36.22
CA LYS A 3 -65.49 36.92 35.24
C LYS A 3 -66.27 35.63 35.02
N LYS A 4 -66.76 35.43 33.80
CA LYS A 4 -67.39 34.18 33.34
C LYS A 4 -66.33 33.09 33.43
N ALA A 5 -66.42 32.21 34.42
CA ALA A 5 -65.60 31.02 34.49
C ALA A 5 -66.05 30.10 33.34
N SER A 6 -65.21 29.95 32.32
CA SER A 6 -65.39 28.97 31.24
C SER A 6 -65.15 27.59 31.84
N GLY A 7 -66.23 26.92 32.23
CA GLY A 7 -66.16 25.51 32.62
C GLY A 7 -65.73 24.69 31.41
N PHE A 8 -64.61 23.97 31.52
CA PHE A 8 -64.20 22.98 30.53
C PHE A 8 -65.33 21.97 30.34
N SER A 9 -65.69 21.67 29.09
CA SER A 9 -66.72 20.66 28.83
C SER A 9 -66.15 19.27 29.15
N LEU A 10 -66.95 18.41 29.76
CA LEU A 10 -66.57 17.04 30.11
C LEU A 10 -66.10 16.24 28.87
N ILE A 11 -66.58 16.61 27.68
CA ILE A 11 -66.18 16.03 26.39
C ILE A 11 -64.72 16.36 26.07
N GLU A 12 -64.28 17.60 26.29
CA GLU A 12 -62.91 18.04 26.00
C GLU A 12 -61.88 17.30 26.86
N VAL A 13 -62.19 17.08 28.15
CA VAL A 13 -61.36 16.29 29.05
C VAL A 13 -61.31 14.82 28.60
N SER A 14 -62.43 14.25 28.15
CA SER A 14 -62.47 12.87 27.66
C SER A 14 -61.64 12.66 26.39
N ILE A 15 -61.68 13.61 25.45
CA ILE A 15 -60.89 13.56 24.21
C ILE A 15 -59.40 13.69 24.54
N ALA A 16 -59.03 14.62 25.41
CA ALA A 16 -57.65 14.78 25.84
C ALA A 16 -57.12 13.50 26.51
N LEU A 17 -57.92 12.85 27.36
CA LEU A 17 -57.55 11.59 28.02
C LEU A 17 -57.30 10.46 27.00
N VAL A 18 -58.15 10.33 25.99
CA VAL A 18 -58.01 9.30 24.94
C VAL A 18 -56.76 9.56 24.09
N LEU A 19 -56.51 10.82 23.72
CA LEU A 19 -55.32 11.20 22.95
C LEU A 19 -54.02 10.94 23.73
N ILE A 20 -53.99 11.32 25.01
CA ILE A 20 -52.85 11.07 25.89
C ILE A 20 -52.61 9.57 26.03
N SER A 21 -53.67 8.78 26.25
CA SER A 21 -53.56 7.32 26.39
C SER A 21 -53.03 6.66 25.12
N GLY A 22 -53.53 7.07 23.94
CA GLY A 22 -53.03 6.58 22.65
C GLY A 22 -51.56 6.95 22.41
N PHE A 23 -51.17 8.18 22.75
CA PHE A 23 -49.78 8.64 22.65
C PHE A 23 -48.83 7.84 23.54
N PHE A 24 -49.23 7.54 24.79
CA PHE A 24 -48.44 6.71 25.70
C PHE A 24 -48.18 5.29 25.15
N LEU A 25 -49.16 4.67 24.48
CA LEU A 25 -48.98 3.35 23.87
C LEU A 25 -47.92 3.38 22.76
N VAL A 26 -47.94 4.40 21.91
CA VAL A 26 -46.94 4.57 20.84
C VAL A 26 -45.55 4.81 21.41
N LEU A 27 -45.42 5.67 22.43
CA LEU A 27 -44.12 5.93 23.07
C LEU A 27 -43.55 4.68 23.76
N MET A 28 -44.39 3.88 24.43
CA MET A 28 -43.94 2.63 25.04
C MET A 28 -43.44 1.63 23.99
N GLN A 29 -44.13 1.55 22.84
CA GLN A 29 -43.69 0.70 21.74
C GLN A 29 -42.34 1.15 21.17
N PHE A 30 -42.14 2.46 20.96
CA PHE A 30 -40.88 3.01 20.47
C PHE A 30 -39.73 2.74 21.43
N LYS A 31 -39.91 3.03 22.73
CA LYS A 31 -38.90 2.76 23.75
C LYS A 31 -38.55 1.27 23.85
N SER A 32 -39.54 0.38 23.67
CA SER A 32 -39.31 -1.06 23.64
C SER A 32 -38.48 -1.48 22.42
N GLN A 33 -38.73 -0.88 21.25
CA GLN A 33 -37.95 -1.17 20.04
C GLN A 33 -36.50 -0.69 20.17
N GLU A 34 -36.28 0.51 20.70
CA GLU A 34 -34.93 1.04 20.93
C GLU A 34 -34.14 0.15 21.90
N HIS A 35 -34.75 -0.25 23.01
CA HIS A 35 -34.11 -1.15 23.96
C HIS A 35 -33.76 -2.51 23.33
N ARG A 36 -34.63 -3.05 22.45
CA ARG A 36 -34.35 -4.29 21.71
C ARG A 36 -33.17 -4.14 20.76
N ALA A 37 -33.10 -3.02 20.04
CA ALA A 37 -31.98 -2.75 19.14
C ALA A 37 -30.65 -2.66 19.91
N GLN A 38 -30.64 -1.95 21.05
CA GLN A 38 -29.48 -1.87 21.93
C GLN A 38 -29.06 -3.24 22.49
N LEU A 39 -30.02 -4.09 22.85
CA LEU A 39 -29.73 -5.46 23.31
C LEU A 39 -29.12 -6.32 22.21
N ILE A 40 -29.63 -6.23 20.97
CA ILE A 40 -29.08 -6.96 19.82
C ILE A 40 -27.65 -6.49 19.54
N ASP A 41 -27.41 -5.19 19.52
CA ASP A 41 -26.08 -4.61 19.25
C ASP A 41 -25.05 -5.00 20.32
N ALA A 42 -25.41 -4.85 21.60
CA ALA A 42 -24.55 -5.25 22.71
C ALA A 42 -24.26 -6.76 22.71
N ALA A 43 -25.23 -7.58 22.33
CA ALA A 43 -25.06 -9.01 22.23
C ALA A 43 -24.16 -9.43 21.06
N THR A 44 -24.36 -8.85 19.88
CA THR A 44 -23.53 -9.09 18.70
C THR A 44 -22.08 -8.70 18.98
N SER A 45 -21.85 -7.51 19.56
CA SER A 45 -20.52 -7.06 19.96
C SER A 45 -19.87 -8.01 20.98
N HIS A 46 -20.63 -8.49 21.96
CA HIS A 46 -20.12 -9.45 22.95
C HIS A 46 -19.75 -10.80 22.33
N LEU A 47 -20.57 -11.35 21.42
CA LEU A 47 -20.24 -12.58 20.70
C LEU A 47 -18.95 -12.43 19.89
N GLN A 48 -18.82 -11.32 19.14
CA GLN A 48 -17.61 -11.03 18.37
C GLN A 48 -16.37 -10.93 19.26
N ALA A 49 -16.49 -10.33 20.45
CA ALA A 49 -15.41 -10.27 21.42
C ALA A 49 -14.99 -11.66 21.93
N ILE A 50 -15.96 -12.54 22.22
CA ILE A 50 -15.66 -13.93 22.60
C ILE A 50 -14.96 -14.66 21.44
N THR A 51 -15.46 -14.54 20.21
CA THR A 51 -14.84 -15.16 19.03
C THR A 51 -13.40 -14.74 18.85
N ALA A 52 -13.13 -13.43 18.95
CA ALA A 52 -11.78 -12.89 18.83
C ALA A 52 -10.86 -13.40 19.96
N GLU A 53 -11.37 -13.56 21.18
CA GLU A 53 -10.60 -14.08 22.30
C GLU A 53 -10.29 -15.58 22.13
N VAL A 54 -11.27 -16.37 21.67
CA VAL A 54 -11.08 -17.80 21.37
C VAL A 54 -10.02 -17.98 20.28
N GLN A 55 -10.07 -17.19 19.20
CA GLN A 55 -9.08 -17.21 18.13
C GLN A 55 -7.70 -16.79 18.63
N ARG A 56 -7.63 -15.75 19.48
CA ARG A 56 -6.36 -15.33 20.09
C ARG A 56 -5.76 -16.43 20.97
N PHE A 57 -6.60 -17.08 21.77
CA PHE A 57 -6.20 -18.21 22.61
C PHE A 57 -5.68 -19.37 21.76
N GLU A 58 -6.40 -19.74 20.69
CA GLU A 58 -5.97 -20.77 19.74
C GLU A 58 -4.59 -20.43 19.15
N ALA A 59 -4.39 -19.19 18.69
CA ALA A 59 -3.12 -18.75 18.11
C ALA A 59 -1.95 -18.80 19.11
N GLN A 60 -2.19 -18.54 20.39
CA GLN A 60 -1.16 -18.55 21.43
C GLN A 60 -0.86 -19.96 21.96
N GLN A 61 -1.90 -20.75 22.23
CA GLN A 61 -1.79 -22.04 22.91
C GLN A 61 -1.78 -23.23 21.94
N ARG A 62 -2.04 -22.99 20.65
CA ARG A 62 -2.19 -24.02 19.59
C ARG A 62 -3.23 -25.09 19.92
N ARG A 63 -4.22 -24.74 20.75
CA ARG A 63 -5.38 -25.55 21.14
C ARG A 63 -6.56 -24.62 21.44
N PHE A 64 -7.77 -25.12 21.30
CA PHE A 64 -8.95 -24.39 21.75
C PHE A 64 -9.08 -24.34 23.28
N PRO A 65 -9.78 -23.32 23.80
CA PRO A 65 -10.09 -23.24 25.22
C PRO A 65 -11.14 -24.29 25.60
N SER A 66 -10.90 -25.00 26.69
CA SER A 66 -11.79 -26.06 27.21
C SER A 66 -12.83 -25.51 28.19
N ALA A 67 -12.61 -24.32 28.74
CA ALA A 67 -13.50 -23.67 29.69
C ALA A 67 -13.47 -22.14 29.51
N PRO A 68 -14.58 -21.43 29.75
CA PRO A 68 -14.63 -19.96 29.70
C PRO A 68 -13.57 -19.26 30.57
N ALA A 69 -13.12 -19.88 31.66
CA ALA A 69 -12.11 -19.33 32.56
C ALA A 69 -10.70 -19.27 31.95
N GLU A 70 -10.45 -19.96 30.84
CA GLU A 70 -9.17 -19.88 30.12
C GLU A 70 -9.07 -18.61 29.24
N LEU A 71 -10.19 -17.94 28.96
CA LEU A 71 -10.24 -16.72 28.18
C LEU A 71 -9.90 -15.50 29.06
N SER A 72 -9.12 -14.54 28.54
CA SER A 72 -8.69 -13.35 29.33
C SER A 72 -9.81 -12.34 29.59
N MET A 73 -11.04 -12.65 29.16
CA MET A 73 -12.18 -11.78 29.36
C MET A 73 -12.53 -11.70 30.85
N THR A 74 -12.67 -10.48 31.36
CA THR A 74 -12.96 -10.20 32.78
C THR A 74 -14.32 -10.74 33.24
N ARG A 75 -15.19 -11.17 32.31
CA ARG A 75 -16.53 -11.68 32.60
C ARG A 75 -16.79 -12.96 31.81
N SER A 76 -17.15 -14.03 32.52
CA SER A 76 -17.65 -15.29 31.98
C SER A 76 -19.16 -15.27 31.72
N THR A 77 -19.79 -14.10 31.76
CA THR A 77 -21.24 -13.90 31.66
C THR A 77 -21.58 -12.93 30.54
N THR A 78 -22.69 -13.18 29.86
CA THR A 78 -23.24 -12.31 28.82
C THR A 78 -23.71 -10.95 29.38
N PRO A 79 -24.03 -9.97 28.51
CA PRO A 79 -24.63 -8.70 28.94
C PRO A 79 -25.95 -8.85 29.73
N TRP A 80 -26.65 -9.98 29.59
CA TRP A 80 -27.87 -10.32 30.34
C TRP A 80 -27.62 -11.34 31.46
N ASN A 81 -26.37 -11.49 31.90
CA ASN A 81 -25.97 -12.29 33.07
C ASN A 81 -26.25 -13.80 32.97
N GLU A 82 -26.25 -14.35 31.76
CA GLU A 82 -26.26 -15.79 31.53
C GLU A 82 -24.84 -16.29 31.26
N PRO A 83 -24.43 -17.46 31.77
CA PRO A 83 -23.16 -18.06 31.40
C PRO A 83 -23.21 -18.57 29.96
N TYR A 84 -22.08 -18.47 29.25
CA TYR A 84 -21.89 -19.19 28.00
C TYR A 84 -21.14 -20.49 28.24
N GLN A 85 -21.37 -21.48 27.38
CA GLN A 85 -20.71 -22.79 27.45
C GLN A 85 -19.80 -22.96 26.24
N LEU A 86 -18.67 -23.63 26.45
CA LEU A 86 -17.75 -24.02 25.38
C LEU A 86 -17.79 -25.55 25.27
N THR A 87 -18.12 -26.04 24.09
CA THR A 87 -18.12 -27.47 23.78
C THR A 87 -17.01 -27.73 22.76
N LEU A 88 -15.93 -28.37 23.22
CA LEU A 88 -14.81 -28.74 22.36
C LEU A 88 -15.17 -29.95 21.50
N ARG A 89 -14.85 -29.87 20.22
CA ARG A 89 -14.84 -30.98 19.26
C ARG A 89 -13.43 -31.10 18.66
N GLU A 90 -13.18 -32.13 17.85
CA GLU A 90 -11.82 -32.50 17.41
C GLU A 90 -10.97 -31.31 16.91
N ASP A 91 -11.51 -30.50 15.99
CA ASP A 91 -10.82 -29.32 15.42
C ASP A 91 -11.71 -28.05 15.43
N GLU A 92 -12.75 -28.02 16.25
CA GLU A 92 -13.67 -26.89 16.36
C GLU A 92 -14.13 -26.69 17.82
N VAL A 93 -14.52 -25.46 18.16
CA VAL A 93 -15.18 -25.16 19.43
C VAL A 93 -16.54 -24.51 19.16
N ASP A 94 -17.57 -25.07 19.79
CA ASP A 94 -18.90 -24.50 19.80
C ASP A 94 -19.06 -23.59 21.02
N ILE A 95 -19.48 -22.36 20.79
CA ILE A 95 -19.90 -21.43 21.83
C ILE A 95 -21.42 -21.44 21.89
N GLU A 96 -21.96 -21.86 23.04
CA GLU A 96 -23.39 -21.93 23.29
C GLU A 96 -23.83 -20.82 24.23
N VAL A 97 -24.80 -20.02 23.78
CA VAL A 97 -25.31 -18.87 24.54
C VAL A 97 -26.83 -18.84 24.50
N ARG A 98 -27.47 -18.77 25.68
CA ARG A 98 -28.93 -18.57 25.80
C ARG A 98 -29.28 -17.09 25.83
N TYR A 99 -30.37 -16.71 25.18
CA TYR A 99 -30.87 -15.35 25.03
C TYR A 99 -32.24 -15.16 25.69
N PRO A 100 -32.63 -13.92 26.06
CA PRO A 100 -33.93 -13.66 26.68
C PRO A 100 -35.14 -14.00 25.79
N SER A 101 -34.96 -14.09 24.47
CA SER A 101 -36.03 -14.47 23.55
C SER A 101 -35.50 -15.10 22.27
N ALA A 102 -36.28 -16.01 21.68
CA ALA A 102 -35.99 -16.63 20.39
C ALA A 102 -35.89 -15.60 19.24
N PHE A 103 -36.63 -14.49 19.34
CA PHE A 103 -36.54 -13.40 18.37
C PHE A 103 -35.14 -12.76 18.36
N ILE A 104 -34.60 -12.46 19.55
CA ILE A 104 -33.26 -11.88 19.69
C ILE A 104 -32.20 -12.89 19.21
N ALA A 105 -32.32 -14.16 19.61
CA ALA A 105 -31.40 -15.21 19.17
C ALA A 105 -31.34 -15.31 17.63
N LYS A 106 -32.50 -15.32 16.97
CA LYS A 106 -32.60 -15.37 15.50
C LYS A 106 -32.04 -14.11 14.84
N ALA A 107 -32.31 -12.93 15.41
CA ALA A 107 -31.81 -11.66 14.87
C ALA A 107 -30.28 -11.60 14.90
N ILE A 108 -29.67 -12.07 15.98
CA ILE A 108 -28.20 -12.10 16.15
C ILE A 108 -27.57 -13.17 15.25
N ALA A 109 -28.14 -14.37 15.17
CA ALA A 109 -27.63 -15.42 14.30
C ALA A 109 -27.64 -15.02 12.81
N ALA A 110 -28.50 -14.09 12.41
CA ALA A 110 -28.50 -13.53 11.05
C ALA A 110 -27.36 -12.52 10.82
N GLN A 111 -26.74 -11.97 11.87
CA GLN A 111 -25.67 -10.96 11.80
C GLN A 111 -24.27 -11.55 12.05
N VAL A 112 -24.18 -12.72 12.69
CA VAL A 112 -22.91 -13.35 13.07
C VAL A 112 -22.64 -14.55 12.18
N LEU A 113 -21.49 -14.55 11.50
CA LEU A 113 -21.05 -15.67 10.66
C LEU A 113 -20.92 -16.95 11.48
N ASN A 114 -21.32 -18.09 10.91
CA ASN A 114 -21.29 -19.41 11.54
C ASN A 114 -22.14 -19.57 12.81
N ALA A 115 -23.03 -18.61 13.10
CA ALA A 115 -24.00 -18.73 14.17
C ALA A 115 -25.28 -19.43 13.69
N LYS A 116 -25.81 -20.35 14.52
CA LYS A 116 -27.10 -21.01 14.31
C LYS A 116 -27.98 -20.78 15.53
N ALA A 117 -29.19 -20.29 15.31
CA ALA A 117 -30.18 -20.13 16.38
C ALA A 117 -31.16 -21.31 16.40
N VAL A 118 -31.33 -21.92 17.58
CA VAL A 118 -32.36 -22.93 17.87
C VAL A 118 -33.12 -22.46 19.12
N SER A 119 -34.41 -22.13 18.96
CA SER A 119 -35.19 -21.48 20.02
C SER A 119 -34.52 -20.15 20.47
N ASP A 120 -34.21 -20.04 21.75
CA ASP A 120 -33.55 -18.94 22.45
C ASP A 120 -32.05 -19.18 22.62
N GLN A 121 -31.49 -20.22 22.02
CA GLN A 121 -30.07 -20.54 22.10
C GLN A 121 -29.38 -20.28 20.76
N ILE A 122 -28.18 -19.70 20.80
CA ILE A 122 -27.27 -19.61 19.66
C ILE A 122 -26.10 -20.55 19.91
N THR A 123 -25.76 -21.33 18.89
CA THR A 123 -24.51 -22.08 18.78
C THR A 123 -23.65 -21.42 17.72
N LEU A 124 -22.44 -20.99 18.09
CA LEU A 124 -21.44 -20.43 17.18
C LEU A 124 -20.27 -21.40 17.06
N THR A 125 -20.02 -21.90 15.85
CA THR A 125 -18.94 -22.85 15.60
C THR A 125 -17.71 -22.12 15.08
N ILE A 126 -16.59 -22.27 15.78
CA ILE A 126 -15.28 -21.73 15.40
C ILE A 126 -14.36 -22.91 15.06
N GLY A 127 -14.02 -23.07 13.79
CA GLY A 127 -13.02 -24.03 13.34
C GLY A 127 -11.60 -23.50 13.53
N SER A 128 -10.61 -24.40 13.51
CA SER A 128 -9.19 -24.03 13.57
C SER A 128 -8.84 -23.09 12.41
N THR A 129 -8.26 -21.94 12.73
CA THR A 129 -7.75 -21.02 11.70
C THR A 129 -6.41 -21.49 11.14
N PHE A 130 -5.76 -22.40 11.87
CA PHE A 130 -4.54 -23.05 11.44
C PHE A 130 -4.86 -24.20 10.48
N GLU A 131 -4.85 -23.92 9.18
CA GLU A 131 -4.40 -24.92 8.21
C GLU A 131 -2.96 -25.29 8.58
N ARG A 132 -2.80 -26.28 9.47
CA ARG A 132 -1.49 -26.78 9.92
C ARG A 132 -0.62 -27.21 8.73
N GLU A 133 -1.23 -27.54 7.60
CA GLU A 133 -0.52 -27.83 6.33
C GLU A 133 0.01 -26.57 5.63
N ALA A 134 -0.76 -25.48 5.55
CA ALA A 134 -0.35 -24.27 4.82
C ALA A 134 0.89 -23.58 5.44
N LEU A 135 1.05 -23.65 6.77
CA LEU A 135 2.20 -23.08 7.46
C LEU A 135 3.47 -23.92 7.35
N SER A 136 3.37 -25.20 6.97
CA SER A 136 4.56 -26.02 6.67
C SER A 136 5.19 -25.65 5.32
N MET A 137 4.45 -24.93 4.47
CA MET A 137 4.86 -24.52 3.13
C MET A 137 5.02 -23.00 2.97
N ALA A 138 4.70 -22.19 3.98
CA ALA A 138 4.82 -20.74 3.91
C ALA A 138 6.15 -20.24 4.48
N LEU A 139 6.77 -19.28 3.78
CA LEU A 139 8.00 -18.62 4.21
C LEU A 139 7.84 -17.96 5.58
N HIS A 140 8.76 -18.25 6.51
CA HIS A 140 8.76 -17.65 7.83
C HIS A 140 9.27 -16.21 7.75
N ARG A 141 8.47 -15.26 8.25
CA ARG A 141 8.85 -13.82 8.31
C ARG A 141 9.97 -13.51 9.33
N VAL A 142 10.36 -14.49 10.14
CA VAL A 142 11.37 -14.34 11.19
C VAL A 142 12.36 -15.50 11.06
N ALA A 143 13.65 -15.16 11.02
CA ALA A 143 14.71 -16.15 10.88
C ALA A 143 14.67 -17.15 12.05
N ILE A 144 14.57 -18.44 11.74
CA ILE A 144 14.65 -19.57 12.67
C ILE A 144 16.12 -19.96 12.82
N PRO A 145 16.75 -19.74 13.99
CA PRO A 145 18.13 -20.17 14.21
C PRO A 145 18.27 -21.68 14.02
N GLY A 146 19.23 -22.11 13.19
CA GLY A 146 19.50 -23.52 12.92
C GLY A 146 18.74 -24.16 11.76
N ALA A 147 17.85 -23.42 11.09
CA ALA A 147 17.15 -23.86 9.87
C ALA A 147 17.30 -22.81 8.74
N PRO A 148 18.51 -22.61 8.19
CA PRO A 148 18.78 -21.58 7.18
C PRO A 148 17.93 -21.73 5.91
N GLU A 149 17.53 -22.95 5.55
CA GLU A 149 16.64 -23.27 4.44
C GLU A 149 15.22 -22.70 4.61
N LEU A 150 14.77 -22.46 5.84
CA LEU A 150 13.48 -21.81 6.13
C LEU A 150 13.57 -20.28 6.15
N ASN A 151 14.80 -19.75 6.12
CA ASN A 151 15.11 -18.32 6.24
C ASN A 151 15.65 -17.72 4.94
N ARG A 152 15.90 -18.56 3.93
CA ARG A 152 16.38 -18.19 2.61
C ARG A 152 15.35 -18.66 1.61
N MET A 153 14.91 -17.76 0.75
CA MET A 153 14.12 -18.15 -0.41
C MET A 153 15.11 -18.60 -1.49
N GLU A 154 15.57 -19.85 -1.44
CA GLU A 154 16.18 -20.49 -2.62
C GLU A 154 15.04 -20.92 -3.54
N ALA A 155 14.36 -19.92 -4.13
CA ALA A 155 13.36 -20.15 -5.16
C ALA A 155 13.93 -19.64 -6.47
N ASP A 156 13.95 -20.51 -7.48
CA ASP A 156 13.93 -20.08 -8.87
C ASP A 156 12.56 -19.44 -9.11
N LEU A 157 12.49 -18.12 -8.94
CA LEU A 157 11.29 -17.34 -9.13
C LEU A 157 11.09 -17.15 -10.64
N ASP A 158 10.58 -18.19 -11.31
CA ASP A 158 10.03 -18.06 -12.65
C ASP A 158 8.71 -17.29 -12.57
N MET A 159 8.83 -15.98 -12.68
CA MET A 159 7.68 -15.08 -12.70
C MET A 159 7.01 -15.03 -14.06
N ASN A 160 7.32 -15.90 -15.04
CA ASN A 160 6.68 -15.93 -16.37
C ASN A 160 6.48 -14.53 -16.98
N GLN A 161 7.49 -13.66 -16.93
CA GLN A 161 7.42 -12.29 -17.46
C GLN A 161 6.41 -11.36 -16.73
N HIS A 162 6.01 -11.68 -15.50
CA HIS A 162 5.15 -10.81 -14.71
C HIS A 162 5.89 -9.58 -14.15
N ALA A 163 5.16 -8.46 -14.08
CA ALA A 163 5.66 -7.18 -13.58
C ALA A 163 6.08 -7.24 -12.11
N LEU A 164 7.27 -6.72 -11.81
CA LEU A 164 7.70 -6.45 -10.44
C LEU A 164 7.19 -5.07 -10.01
N SER A 165 6.33 -5.04 -9.00
CA SER A 165 5.80 -3.81 -8.40
C SER A 165 5.95 -3.81 -6.88
N ASN A 166 5.99 -2.61 -6.28
CA ASN A 166 6.13 -2.39 -4.84
C ASN A 166 7.41 -2.98 -4.22
N VAL A 167 8.52 -2.95 -4.96
CA VAL A 167 9.83 -3.37 -4.46
C VAL A 167 10.56 -2.16 -3.89
N GLY A 168 10.82 -2.17 -2.58
CA GLY A 168 11.55 -1.09 -1.91
C GLY A 168 13.05 -1.05 -2.28
N ARG A 169 13.70 -2.21 -2.38
CA ARG A 169 15.09 -2.32 -2.85
C ARG A 169 15.31 -3.63 -3.59
N LEU A 170 15.91 -3.56 -4.76
CA LEU A 170 16.36 -4.72 -5.53
C LEU A 170 17.86 -4.60 -5.82
N THR A 171 18.60 -5.66 -5.50
CA THR A 171 20.02 -5.79 -5.83
C THR A 171 20.23 -7.13 -6.52
N THR A 172 20.78 -7.09 -7.74
CA THR A 172 20.97 -8.29 -8.57
C THR A 172 22.18 -8.11 -9.48
N GLU A 173 22.80 -9.21 -9.90
CA GLU A 173 23.86 -9.19 -10.92
C GLU A 173 23.25 -8.99 -12.32
N LEU A 174 22.13 -9.67 -12.60
CA LEU A 174 21.41 -9.61 -13.88
C LEU A 174 19.91 -9.40 -13.62
N MET A 175 19.32 -8.45 -14.34
CA MET A 175 17.88 -8.23 -14.35
C MET A 175 17.34 -8.21 -15.78
N GLN A 176 16.41 -9.12 -16.07
CA GLN A 176 15.64 -9.14 -17.30
C GLN A 176 14.15 -9.23 -16.95
N VAL A 177 13.41 -8.17 -17.23
CA VAL A 177 11.97 -8.07 -16.97
C VAL A 177 11.30 -7.25 -18.07
N ASP A 178 10.00 -7.44 -18.29
CA ASP A 178 9.25 -6.60 -19.25
C ASP A 178 9.00 -5.20 -18.66
N SER A 179 8.63 -5.14 -17.37
CA SER A 179 8.37 -3.89 -16.66
C SER A 179 8.77 -3.94 -15.18
N ALA A 180 9.33 -2.83 -14.70
CA ALA A 180 9.74 -2.65 -13.30
C ALA A 180 9.33 -1.30 -12.72
N TYR A 181 8.70 -1.33 -11.54
CA TYR A 181 8.41 -0.16 -10.70
C TYR A 181 9.11 -0.32 -9.35
N ILE A 182 10.23 0.39 -9.16
CA ILE A 182 11.15 0.17 -8.04
C ILE A 182 11.52 1.51 -7.40
N GLU A 183 11.57 1.56 -6.08
CA GLU A 183 12.03 2.76 -5.37
C GLU A 183 13.55 2.97 -5.54
N SER A 184 14.35 1.93 -5.30
CA SER A 184 15.81 1.93 -5.52
C SER A 184 16.30 0.63 -6.16
N LEU A 185 17.02 0.74 -7.28
CA LEU A 185 17.54 -0.39 -8.04
C LEU A 185 19.05 -0.25 -8.24
N SER A 186 19.79 -1.30 -7.89
CA SER A 186 21.22 -1.46 -8.17
C SER A 186 21.44 -2.77 -8.92
N SER A 187 21.96 -2.72 -10.13
CA SER A 187 22.22 -3.89 -10.98
C SER A 187 23.56 -3.77 -11.72
N GLU A 188 24.25 -4.86 -12.03
CA GLU A 188 25.36 -4.76 -12.99
C GLU A 188 24.80 -4.57 -14.42
N THR A 189 23.81 -5.39 -14.79
CA THR A 189 23.13 -5.32 -16.11
C THR A 189 21.62 -5.25 -15.94
N LEU A 190 20.98 -4.26 -16.55
CA LEU A 190 19.52 -4.14 -16.64
C LEU A 190 19.07 -4.10 -18.12
N THR A 191 18.22 -5.05 -18.50
CA THR A 191 17.55 -5.07 -19.81
C THR A 191 16.04 -5.18 -19.59
N THR A 192 15.28 -4.23 -20.15
CA THR A 192 13.83 -4.14 -19.92
C THR A 192 13.10 -3.46 -21.08
N GLU A 193 11.80 -3.70 -21.25
CA GLU A 193 10.99 -2.88 -22.17
C GLU A 193 10.70 -1.53 -21.50
N SER A 194 10.28 -1.55 -20.23
CA SER A 194 9.96 -0.34 -19.47
C SER A 194 10.55 -0.34 -18.06
N VAL A 195 11.10 0.80 -17.62
CA VAL A 195 11.58 0.99 -16.25
C VAL A 195 11.12 2.33 -15.68
N ALA A 196 10.58 2.28 -14.46
CA ALA A 196 10.23 3.45 -13.66
C ALA A 196 10.92 3.39 -12.29
N VAL A 197 11.81 4.35 -12.00
CA VAL A 197 12.55 4.43 -10.73
C VAL A 197 12.38 5.79 -10.09
N SER A 198 11.75 5.82 -8.91
CA SER A 198 11.37 7.04 -8.20
C SER A 198 12.41 7.54 -7.18
N SER A 199 13.66 7.07 -7.26
CA SER A 199 14.74 7.57 -6.42
C SER A 199 16.07 7.49 -7.12
N VAL A 200 16.72 6.32 -7.12
CA VAL A 200 18.05 6.15 -7.70
C VAL A 200 18.14 4.82 -8.43
N LEU A 201 18.59 4.89 -9.69
CA LEU A 201 19.03 3.76 -10.49
C LEU A 201 20.56 3.76 -10.61
N GLU A 202 21.19 2.69 -10.14
CA GLU A 202 22.62 2.43 -10.37
C GLU A 202 22.78 1.20 -11.27
N ALA A 203 23.36 1.38 -12.45
CA ALA A 203 23.64 0.27 -13.37
C ALA A 203 24.98 0.43 -14.09
N ASN A 204 25.72 -0.65 -14.34
CA ASN A 204 26.89 -0.53 -15.25
C ASN A 204 26.42 -0.46 -16.71
N LEU A 205 25.41 -1.27 -17.06
CA LEU A 205 24.77 -1.30 -18.37
C LEU A 205 23.25 -1.25 -18.22
N LEU A 206 22.63 -0.24 -18.86
CA LEU A 206 21.17 -0.09 -18.94
C LEU A 206 20.72 -0.08 -20.39
N THR A 207 19.81 -0.99 -20.74
CA THR A 207 19.08 -1.04 -22.01
C THR A 207 17.59 -1.07 -21.75
N ALA A 208 16.86 -0.04 -22.20
CA ALA A 208 15.41 0.07 -22.02
C ALA A 208 14.73 0.61 -23.29
N GLU A 209 13.51 0.18 -23.63
CA GLU A 209 12.74 0.89 -24.68
C GLU A 209 12.23 2.23 -24.13
N THR A 210 11.69 2.22 -22.91
CA THR A 210 11.21 3.41 -22.19
C THR A 210 11.78 3.47 -20.78
N ALA A 211 12.38 4.61 -20.42
CA ALA A 211 12.88 4.86 -19.08
C ALA A 211 12.30 6.16 -18.49
N ASP A 212 11.70 6.06 -17.30
CA ASP A 212 11.24 7.19 -16.46
C ASP A 212 11.98 7.12 -15.11
N ILE A 213 13.01 7.95 -14.94
CA ILE A 213 13.95 7.82 -13.83
C ILE A 213 14.21 9.19 -13.19
N ASP A 214 14.09 9.26 -11.86
CA ASP A 214 14.41 10.46 -11.10
C ASP A 214 15.92 10.75 -11.16
N VAL A 215 16.75 9.82 -10.64
CA VAL A 215 18.22 9.92 -10.69
C VAL A 215 18.81 8.65 -11.29
N VAL A 216 19.65 8.80 -12.31
CA VAL A 216 20.38 7.68 -12.93
C VAL A 216 21.90 7.88 -12.87
N THR A 217 22.59 6.87 -12.36
CA THR A 217 24.05 6.74 -12.37
C THR A 217 24.42 5.51 -13.18
N THR A 218 25.02 5.68 -14.35
CA THR A 218 25.42 4.55 -15.20
C THR A 218 26.69 4.80 -16.01
N SER A 219 27.42 3.73 -16.33
CA SER A 219 28.55 3.76 -17.26
C SER A 219 28.10 3.65 -18.73
N GLN A 220 27.02 2.93 -19.02
CA GLN A 220 26.46 2.78 -20.38
C GLN A 220 24.94 2.87 -20.36
N PHE A 221 24.38 3.73 -21.21
CA PHE A 221 22.94 3.94 -21.34
C PHE A 221 22.50 3.86 -22.79
N THR A 222 21.51 3.01 -23.08
CA THR A 222 20.84 2.92 -24.39
C THR A 222 19.34 2.88 -24.17
N ALA A 223 18.62 3.82 -24.80
CA ALA A 223 17.17 3.83 -24.75
C ALA A 223 16.54 4.36 -26.03
N ASP A 224 15.34 3.89 -26.39
CA ASP A 224 14.59 4.49 -27.50
C ASP A 224 13.97 5.83 -27.07
N PHE A 225 13.31 5.83 -25.91
CA PHE A 225 12.76 7.02 -25.26
C PHE A 225 13.20 7.11 -23.80
N ALA A 226 13.69 8.28 -23.37
CA ALA A 226 14.10 8.51 -21.99
C ALA A 226 13.55 9.85 -21.47
N GLN A 227 12.79 9.79 -20.37
CA GLN A 227 12.40 10.93 -19.56
C GLN A 227 13.17 10.84 -18.23
N ILE A 228 14.02 11.83 -17.97
CA ILE A 228 14.91 11.81 -16.81
C ILE A 228 14.75 13.14 -16.07
N GLN A 229 14.51 13.12 -14.77
CA GLN A 229 14.44 14.37 -14.01
C GLN A 229 15.85 14.95 -13.82
N ASP A 230 16.72 14.18 -13.16
CA ASP A 230 18.11 14.53 -12.88
C ASP A 230 19.06 13.47 -13.46
N LEU A 231 19.71 13.79 -14.58
CA LEU A 231 20.80 12.97 -15.08
C LEU A 231 22.10 13.40 -14.38
N VAL A 232 22.62 12.56 -13.48
CA VAL A 232 23.87 12.82 -12.75
C VAL A 232 24.89 11.75 -13.10
N ALA A 233 25.95 12.14 -13.79
CA ALA A 233 27.07 11.24 -14.07
C ALA A 233 28.38 11.83 -13.56
N THR A 234 29.04 11.10 -12.66
CA THR A 234 30.37 11.45 -12.14
C THR A 234 31.44 11.19 -13.20
N ASP A 235 31.39 10.04 -13.86
CA ASP A 235 32.24 9.71 -14.99
C ASP A 235 31.38 9.05 -16.07
N MET A 236 31.08 9.78 -17.13
CA MET A 236 30.33 9.27 -18.27
C MET A 236 31.31 8.94 -19.40
N SER A 237 31.94 7.76 -19.33
CA SER A 237 32.72 7.20 -20.45
C SER A 237 31.80 6.36 -21.31
N ILE A 238 31.15 7.02 -22.27
CA ILE A 238 30.19 6.36 -23.13
C ILE A 238 30.86 6.03 -24.47
N GLU A 239 31.08 4.74 -24.71
CA GLU A 239 31.47 4.28 -26.05
C GLU A 239 30.37 4.61 -27.09
N ARG A 240 29.08 4.53 -26.70
CA ARG A 240 27.92 4.92 -27.51
C ARG A 240 26.70 5.35 -26.67
N LEU A 241 26.29 6.61 -26.76
CA LEU A 241 25.03 7.10 -26.19
C LEU A 241 24.06 7.21 -27.36
N GLN A 242 23.06 6.34 -27.39
CA GLN A 242 22.04 6.33 -28.44
C GLN A 242 20.68 6.50 -27.78
N VAL A 243 20.08 7.67 -28.01
CA VAL A 243 18.72 7.97 -27.57
C VAL A 243 17.96 8.60 -28.72
N SER A 244 16.79 8.06 -29.08
CA SER A 244 15.99 8.65 -30.15
C SER A 244 15.39 9.98 -29.70
N GLU A 245 14.83 10.02 -28.49
CA GLU A 245 14.30 11.24 -27.87
C GLU A 245 14.64 11.27 -26.37
N MET A 246 15.33 12.32 -25.93
CA MET A 246 15.66 12.54 -24.52
C MET A 246 15.07 13.87 -24.04
N ASN A 247 14.29 13.81 -22.95
CA ASN A 247 13.79 14.99 -22.24
C ASN A 247 14.33 14.97 -20.80
N ALA A 248 15.15 15.97 -20.48
CA ALA A 248 15.74 16.12 -19.15
C ALA A 248 15.39 17.48 -18.54
N GLU A 249 14.97 17.51 -17.27
CA GLU A 249 14.81 18.78 -16.54
C GLU A 249 16.20 19.36 -16.23
N TYR A 250 17.09 18.54 -15.66
CA TYR A 250 18.48 18.88 -15.44
C TYR A 250 19.43 17.77 -15.90
N ALA A 251 20.55 18.16 -16.54
CA ALA A 251 21.64 17.26 -16.89
C ALA A 251 22.97 17.80 -16.33
N TYR A 252 23.50 17.12 -15.31
CA TYR A 252 24.81 17.38 -14.73
C TYR A 252 25.79 16.25 -15.08
N ILE A 253 26.78 16.56 -15.89
CA ILE A 253 27.82 15.61 -16.28
C ILE A 253 29.16 16.23 -15.91
N ASP A 254 29.90 15.59 -14.99
CA ASP A 254 31.18 16.13 -14.51
C ASP A 254 32.26 15.98 -15.59
N THR A 255 32.39 14.77 -16.15
CA THR A 255 33.21 14.47 -17.34
C THR A 255 32.42 13.63 -18.33
N LEU A 256 32.29 14.12 -19.57
CA LEU A 256 31.68 13.39 -20.69
C LEU A 256 32.76 13.02 -21.73
N GLU A 257 33.17 11.76 -21.74
CA GLU A 257 34.03 11.21 -22.79
C GLU A 257 33.18 10.34 -23.72
N THR A 258 32.85 10.86 -24.91
CA THR A 258 32.11 10.09 -25.93
C THR A 258 32.96 9.87 -27.17
N LEU A 259 32.99 8.63 -27.66
CA LEU A 259 33.44 8.36 -29.03
C LEU A 259 32.39 8.80 -30.05
N THR A 260 31.12 8.56 -29.74
CA THR A 260 29.95 8.93 -30.57
C THR A 260 28.75 9.25 -29.69
N LEU A 261 28.21 10.46 -29.84
CA LEU A 261 26.92 10.89 -29.30
C LEU A 261 25.92 10.97 -30.45
N GLU A 262 24.93 10.09 -30.46
CA GLU A 262 23.87 10.08 -31.48
C GLU A 262 22.51 10.33 -30.81
N THR A 263 21.96 11.51 -31.05
CA THR A 263 20.61 11.89 -30.61
C THR A 263 19.85 12.48 -31.78
N GLN A 264 18.59 12.08 -31.97
CA GLN A 264 17.74 12.70 -33.00
C GLN A 264 17.12 14.00 -32.49
N ALA A 265 16.74 14.03 -31.19
CA ALA A 265 16.24 15.20 -30.51
C ALA A 265 16.68 15.19 -29.03
N LEU A 266 17.30 16.29 -28.61
CA LEU A 266 17.65 16.57 -27.21
C LEU A 266 16.95 17.85 -26.77
N SER A 267 16.08 17.76 -25.76
CA SER A 267 15.46 18.91 -25.10
C SER A 267 15.89 18.92 -23.63
N ALA A 268 16.52 20.00 -23.19
CA ALA A 268 16.92 20.20 -21.80
C ALA A 268 16.73 21.67 -21.41
N GLU A 269 16.31 21.93 -20.16
CA GLU A 269 16.21 23.30 -19.66
C GLU A 269 17.60 23.92 -19.43
N LEU A 270 18.53 23.12 -18.91
CA LEU A 270 19.91 23.52 -18.66
C LEU A 270 20.88 22.37 -18.92
N ILE A 271 21.91 22.64 -19.73
CA ILE A 271 23.06 21.76 -19.92
C ILE A 271 24.29 22.51 -19.43
N THR A 272 24.99 21.96 -18.44
CA THR A 272 26.27 22.48 -17.95
C THR A 272 27.38 21.47 -18.20
N ALA A 273 28.47 21.94 -18.80
CA ALA A 273 29.69 21.15 -19.00
C ALA A 273 30.90 21.99 -18.59
N GLN A 274 31.92 21.34 -18.01
CA GLN A 274 33.17 22.03 -17.65
C GLN A 274 34.00 22.36 -18.90
N ASP A 275 34.01 21.47 -19.90
CA ASP A 275 34.52 21.72 -21.25
C ASP A 275 33.73 20.85 -22.26
N PHE A 276 33.74 21.23 -23.53
CA PHE A 276 33.08 20.49 -24.60
C PHE A 276 34.11 20.09 -25.66
N PHE A 277 34.18 18.79 -25.94
CA PHE A 277 35.14 18.21 -26.86
C PHE A 277 34.46 17.69 -28.12
N THR A 278 34.86 18.19 -29.29
CA THR A 278 34.43 17.64 -30.58
C THR A 278 35.64 17.19 -31.38
N GLY A 279 35.88 15.87 -31.44
CA GLY A 279 36.92 15.28 -32.28
C GLY A 279 38.34 15.49 -31.77
N SER A 280 38.95 16.63 -32.05
CA SER A 280 40.34 16.94 -31.65
C SER A 280 40.56 18.38 -31.20
N VAL A 281 39.48 19.12 -30.91
CA VAL A 281 39.56 20.55 -30.56
C VAL A 281 38.64 20.82 -29.36
N TYR A 282 39.18 21.56 -28.38
CA TYR A 282 38.44 22.03 -27.22
C TYR A 282 37.65 23.31 -27.57
N LEU A 283 36.44 23.47 -27.07
CA LEU A 283 35.65 24.70 -27.28
C LEU A 283 36.40 25.92 -26.72
N SER A 284 37.08 25.76 -25.58
CA SER A 284 37.94 26.75 -24.96
C SER A 284 39.07 27.21 -25.90
N GLU A 285 39.68 26.28 -26.64
CA GLU A 285 40.73 26.55 -27.62
C GLU A 285 40.19 27.27 -28.87
N LEU A 286 39.00 26.89 -29.36
CA LEU A 286 38.32 27.63 -30.44
C LEU A 286 38.00 29.06 -30.05
N GLN A 287 37.52 29.28 -28.82
CA GLN A 287 37.22 30.61 -28.32
C GLN A 287 38.49 31.46 -28.26
N GLN A 288 39.62 30.88 -27.81
CA GLN A 288 40.91 31.57 -27.79
C GLN A 288 41.41 31.91 -29.20
N GLN A 289 41.28 30.99 -30.16
CA GLN A 289 41.64 31.25 -31.55
C GLN A 289 40.77 32.35 -32.18
N PHE A 290 39.48 32.38 -31.86
CA PHE A 290 38.57 33.39 -32.37
C PHE A 290 38.89 34.79 -31.83
N GLU A 291 39.23 34.89 -30.54
CA GLU A 291 39.67 36.15 -29.94
C GLU A 291 41.00 36.63 -30.52
N LEU A 292 41.93 35.72 -30.81
CA LEU A 292 43.17 36.05 -31.52
C LEU A 292 42.87 36.58 -32.94
N LEU A 293 42.01 35.91 -33.69
CA LEU A 293 41.63 36.30 -35.05
C LEU A 293 40.94 37.68 -35.06
N ARG A 294 40.10 37.95 -34.06
CA ARG A 294 39.46 39.27 -33.85
C ARG A 294 40.49 40.36 -33.61
N ALA A 295 41.50 40.09 -32.79
CA ALA A 295 42.56 41.06 -32.50
C ALA A 295 43.40 41.36 -33.76
N GLU A 296 43.77 40.33 -34.54
CA GLU A 296 44.50 40.49 -35.79
C GLU A 296 43.68 41.23 -36.85
N TRP A 297 42.40 40.90 -37.00
CA TRP A 297 41.49 41.60 -37.90
C TRP A 297 41.36 43.08 -37.52
N ALA A 298 41.20 43.40 -36.24
CA ALA A 298 41.13 44.78 -35.75
C ALA A 298 42.43 45.55 -36.06
N ALA A 299 43.60 44.92 -35.89
CA ALA A 299 44.89 45.52 -36.24
C ALA A 299 45.03 45.74 -37.76
N CYS A 300 44.51 44.82 -38.58
CA CYS A 300 44.52 44.94 -40.03
C CYS A 300 43.61 46.09 -40.52
N LEU A 301 42.43 46.25 -39.94
CA LEU A 301 41.56 47.40 -40.19
C LEU A 301 42.22 48.72 -39.81
N ALA A 302 42.87 48.77 -38.64
CA ALA A 302 43.57 49.97 -38.16
C ALA A 302 44.75 50.39 -39.05
N SER A 303 45.42 49.43 -39.70
CA SER A 303 46.50 49.69 -40.65
C SER A 303 46.01 49.99 -42.08
N GLY A 304 44.70 49.95 -42.33
CA GLY A 304 44.10 50.18 -43.64
C GLY A 304 44.34 49.05 -44.65
N GLY A 305 44.79 47.88 -44.17
CA GLY A 305 45.17 46.74 -45.01
C GLY A 305 44.03 45.76 -45.33
N CYS A 306 43.01 45.69 -44.45
CA CYS A 306 41.83 44.87 -44.66
C CYS A 306 40.62 45.76 -45.01
N GLN A 307 39.87 45.40 -46.05
CA GLN A 307 38.57 46.00 -46.42
C GLN A 307 37.50 44.92 -46.44
#